data_AF-A0A9D8NU78-F1
#
_entry.id   AF-A0A9D8NU78-F1
#
_cell.length_a   1.000
_cell.length_b   1.000
_cell.length_c   1.000
_cell.angle_alpha   90.00
_cell.angle_beta   90.00
_cell.angle_gamma   90.00
#
_symmetry.space_group_name_H-M   'P 1'
#
loop_
_entity.id
_entity.type
_entity.pdbx_description
1 polymer ?
#
loop_
_entity_poly.entity_id
_entity_poly.type
_entity_poly.pdbx_seq_one_letter_code
_entity_poly.pdbx_strand_id
1 'polypeptide(L)'
;MNARPIIRLLIFILAITISAPVVAQQPGEKPAADPGTEEIMPENFTLLLKQAWSFLKSESEKYVSQSESKSEFETKADFDERLASFRRQYHTNVAKYVKDQKLDQRTFVLRFKAQLDKYTVETETYTIRASETLEAPYNIPTVQCSVSPNPFVALADSVRQGYRISSLHLNFRPALTLRMSKDVAASAKSDQDGVFFRIHLQVSLDSSKDPAQSRLVLVPKRILLINTKAAKTYWEQAL
;
A
#
# COMPACT_ATOMS: atom_id res chain seq x y z
N MET A 1 -18.12 -15.02 74.56
CA MET A 1 -16.68 -15.30 74.39
C MET A 1 -16.58 -16.26 73.20
N ASN A 2 -15.97 -16.01 72.04
CA ASN A 2 -14.97 -15.04 71.56
C ASN A 2 -15.26 -14.80 70.05
N ALA A 3 -15.40 -13.54 69.61
CA ALA A 3 -14.39 -12.75 68.88
C ALA A 3 -13.91 -13.35 67.53
N ARG A 4 -14.38 -12.75 66.42
CA ARG A 4 -13.64 -12.56 65.15
C ARG A 4 -12.69 -11.34 65.31
N PRO A 5 -11.80 -10.93 64.37
CA PRO A 5 -11.54 -11.35 62.97
C PRO A 5 -10.03 -11.45 62.60
N ILE A 6 -9.69 -11.65 61.31
CA ILE A 6 -8.70 -10.88 60.47
C ILE A 6 -8.15 -11.74 59.30
N ILE A 7 -8.66 -11.42 58.12
CA ILE A 7 -8.00 -11.23 56.80
C ILE A 7 -6.58 -11.80 56.62
N ARG A 8 -6.41 -12.72 55.65
CA ARG A 8 -5.25 -12.73 54.74
C ARG A 8 -5.67 -12.98 53.30
N LEU A 9 -5.59 -11.90 52.55
CA LEU A 9 -5.60 -11.75 51.10
C LEU A 9 -4.28 -12.30 50.53
N LEU A 10 -4.29 -13.14 49.47
CA LEU A 10 -3.24 -13.10 48.43
C LEU A 10 -3.59 -13.96 47.18
N ILE A 11 -4.05 -13.24 46.16
CA ILE A 11 -3.69 -13.28 44.73
C ILE A 11 -3.72 -14.65 44.02
N PHE A 12 -4.83 -14.90 43.31
CA PHE A 12 -4.85 -15.76 42.13
C PHE A 12 -4.37 -14.94 40.91
N ILE A 13 -3.24 -15.33 40.32
CA ILE A 13 -2.83 -14.84 39.00
C ILE A 13 -3.71 -15.55 37.96
N LEU A 14 -4.69 -14.84 37.44
CA LEU A 14 -5.47 -15.27 36.29
C LEU A 14 -4.62 -15.03 35.03
N ALA A 15 -4.01 -16.10 34.50
CA ALA A 15 -3.41 -16.07 33.18
C ALA A 15 -4.53 -15.99 32.13
N ILE A 16 -4.90 -14.77 31.75
CA ILE A 16 -5.75 -14.53 30.59
C ILE A 16 -4.90 -14.82 29.35
N THR A 17 -4.96 -16.05 28.85
CA THR A 17 -4.51 -16.37 27.50
C THR A 17 -5.52 -15.75 26.54
N ILE A 18 -5.19 -14.56 26.05
CA ILE A 18 -5.88 -13.94 24.91
C ILE A 18 -5.55 -14.81 23.69
N SER A 19 -6.32 -15.88 23.52
CA SER A 19 -6.31 -16.66 22.29
C SER A 19 -7.04 -15.82 21.25
N ALA A 20 -6.28 -15.17 20.37
CA ALA A 20 -6.85 -14.54 19.19
C ALA A 20 -7.64 -15.59 18.40
N PRO A 21 -8.83 -15.26 17.86
CA PRO A 21 -9.60 -16.20 17.08
C PRO A 21 -8.80 -16.59 15.83
N VAL A 22 -8.47 -17.88 15.75
CA VAL A 22 -7.94 -18.51 14.54
C VAL A 22 -9.07 -18.49 13.51
N VAL A 23 -8.93 -17.65 12.48
CA VAL A 23 -9.76 -17.75 11.28
C VAL A 23 -9.34 -19.04 10.58
N ALA A 24 -10.15 -20.09 10.73
CA ALA A 24 -10.01 -21.30 9.94
C ALA A 24 -10.19 -20.96 8.46
N GLN A 25 -9.14 -21.19 7.66
CA GLN A 25 -9.16 -21.00 6.22
C GLN A 25 -9.99 -22.13 5.58
N GLN A 26 -11.24 -21.83 5.24
CA GLN A 26 -11.96 -22.63 4.24
C GLN A 26 -11.27 -22.42 2.88
N PRO A 27 -11.11 -23.46 2.03
CA PRO A 27 -10.77 -23.28 0.63
C PRO A 27 -11.95 -22.55 -0.05
N GLY A 28 -11.87 -21.22 -0.03
CA GLY A 28 -12.92 -20.32 -0.51
C GLY A 28 -12.98 -20.27 -2.03
N GLU A 29 -14.20 -20.44 -2.54
CA GLU A 29 -14.64 -20.11 -3.89
C GLU A 29 -14.11 -18.76 -4.35
N LYS A 30 -13.86 -18.64 -5.66
CA LYS A 30 -13.34 -17.46 -6.35
C LYS A 30 -13.94 -16.17 -5.77
N PRO A 31 -13.14 -15.26 -5.15
CA PRO A 31 -13.68 -13.97 -4.76
C PRO A 31 -14.23 -13.28 -6.01
N ALA A 32 -15.49 -12.83 -5.93
CA ALA A 32 -16.14 -12.10 -6.99
C ALA A 32 -15.24 -10.92 -7.41
N ALA A 33 -15.10 -10.71 -8.71
CA ALA A 33 -14.33 -9.57 -9.19
C ALA A 33 -15.05 -8.28 -8.74
N ASP A 34 -14.46 -7.54 -7.79
CA ASP A 34 -15.04 -6.29 -7.35
C ASP A 34 -15.13 -5.34 -8.55
N PRO A 35 -16.31 -4.76 -8.86
CA PRO A 35 -16.45 -3.83 -9.96
C PRO A 35 -15.47 -2.66 -9.79
N GLY A 36 -14.66 -2.39 -10.83
CA GLY A 36 -13.58 -1.38 -10.78
C GLY A 36 -12.18 -1.94 -10.46
N THR A 37 -12.05 -3.26 -10.34
CA THR A 37 -10.76 -3.95 -10.18
C THR A 37 -10.12 -4.26 -11.54
N GLU A 38 -8.92 -3.73 -11.76
CA GLU A 38 -8.16 -3.95 -13.00
C GLU A 38 -6.83 -4.62 -12.70
N GLU A 39 -6.68 -5.85 -13.21
CA GLU A 39 -5.39 -6.53 -13.17
C GLU A 39 -4.48 -5.95 -14.25
N ILE A 40 -3.37 -5.35 -13.80
CA ILE A 40 -2.46 -4.60 -14.64
C ILE A 40 -1.07 -5.21 -14.56
N MET A 41 -0.37 -5.24 -15.70
CA MET A 41 1.02 -5.69 -15.73
C MET A 41 1.90 -4.68 -14.97
N PRO A 42 2.94 -5.15 -14.25
CA PRO A 42 3.90 -4.31 -13.55
C PRO A 42 4.34 -3.08 -14.35
N GLU A 43 4.77 -3.27 -15.59
CA GLU A 43 5.33 -2.23 -16.45
C GLU A 43 4.29 -1.14 -16.77
N ASN A 44 3.04 -1.54 -17.01
CA ASN A 44 1.94 -0.62 -17.27
C ASN A 44 1.57 0.19 -16.02
N PHE A 45 1.66 -0.43 -14.83
CA PHE A 45 1.45 0.29 -13.59
C PHE A 45 2.56 1.31 -13.33
N THR A 46 3.83 0.95 -13.56
CA THR A 46 4.95 1.90 -13.50
C THR A 46 4.72 3.09 -14.44
N LEU A 47 4.25 2.86 -15.67
CA LEU A 47 3.93 3.93 -16.61
C LEU A 47 2.82 4.84 -16.08
N LEU A 48 1.75 4.26 -15.52
CA LEU A 48 0.65 4.99 -14.91
C LEU A 48 1.13 5.88 -13.76
N LEU A 49 1.98 5.34 -12.86
CA LEU A 49 2.56 6.11 -11.76
C LEU A 49 3.42 7.27 -12.28
N LYS A 50 4.24 7.03 -13.31
CA LYS A 50 5.06 8.08 -13.94
C LYS A 50 4.20 9.18 -14.54
N GLN A 51 3.12 8.83 -15.25
CA GLN A 51 2.19 9.80 -15.83
C GLN A 51 1.50 10.65 -14.76
N ALA A 52 0.94 10.01 -13.73
CA ALA A 52 0.26 10.71 -12.64
C ALA A 52 1.22 11.63 -11.86
N TRP A 53 2.45 11.16 -11.62
CA TRP A 53 3.50 11.94 -10.97
C TRP A 53 3.95 13.13 -11.84
N SER A 54 4.16 12.93 -13.14
CA SER A 54 4.55 14.01 -14.07
C SER A 54 3.47 15.09 -14.19
N PHE A 55 2.20 14.68 -14.20
CA PHE A 55 1.08 15.61 -14.16
C PHE A 55 1.11 16.44 -12.86
N LEU A 56 1.21 15.77 -11.70
CA LEU A 56 1.22 16.44 -10.40
C LEU A 56 2.41 17.41 -10.30
N LYS A 57 3.59 16.99 -10.74
CA LYS A 57 4.79 17.84 -10.81
C LYS A 57 4.57 19.10 -11.65
N SER A 58 4.06 18.95 -12.86
CA SER A 58 3.77 20.07 -13.75
C SER A 58 2.81 21.07 -13.11
N GLU A 59 1.72 20.61 -12.50
CA GLU A 59 0.76 21.50 -11.86
C GLU A 59 1.31 22.18 -10.60
N SER A 60 2.08 21.47 -9.78
CA SER A 60 2.76 22.04 -8.62
C SER A 60 3.80 23.10 -9.03
N GLU A 61 4.61 22.83 -10.05
CA GLU A 61 5.63 23.78 -10.55
C GLU A 61 4.98 25.04 -11.13
N LYS A 62 3.87 24.91 -11.85
CA LYS A 62 3.09 26.06 -12.32
C LYS A 62 2.60 26.92 -11.16
N TYR A 63 2.00 26.30 -10.14
CA TYR A 63 1.54 27.03 -8.95
C TYR A 63 2.71 27.75 -8.26
N VAL A 64 3.82 27.05 -8.04
CA VAL A 64 5.01 27.62 -7.39
C VAL A 64 5.52 28.84 -8.16
N SER A 65 5.74 28.71 -9.48
CA SER A 65 6.21 29.83 -10.32
C SER A 65 5.29 31.04 -10.29
N GLN A 66 3.98 30.82 -10.15
CA GLN A 66 2.98 31.88 -10.09
C GLN A 66 2.90 32.52 -8.69
N SER A 67 3.32 31.78 -7.66
CA SER A 67 3.26 32.20 -6.26
C SER A 67 4.53 32.88 -5.74
N GLU A 68 5.66 32.74 -6.45
CA GLU A 68 6.98 33.14 -5.98
C GLU A 68 7.21 34.65 -5.90
N SER A 69 6.49 35.46 -6.67
CA SER A 69 6.69 36.92 -6.64
C SER A 69 5.42 37.74 -6.75
N LYS A 70 5.41 38.79 -5.95
CA LYS A 70 4.46 39.90 -6.01
C LYS A 70 4.94 40.90 -7.06
N SER A 71 4.06 41.37 -7.93
CA SER A 71 4.44 42.34 -8.95
C SER A 71 4.68 43.72 -8.32
N GLU A 72 5.55 44.53 -8.94
CA GLU A 72 6.00 45.84 -8.41
C GLU A 72 4.84 46.79 -8.03
N PHE A 73 3.74 46.73 -8.79
CA PHE A 73 2.57 47.59 -8.60
C PHE A 73 1.35 46.85 -8.03
N GLU A 74 1.51 45.60 -7.62
CA GLU A 74 0.43 44.81 -7.05
C GLU A 74 0.18 45.25 -5.60
N THR A 75 -1.08 45.41 -5.18
CA THR A 75 -1.35 45.58 -3.75
C THR A 75 -1.23 44.23 -3.04
N LYS A 76 -1.16 44.24 -1.71
CA LYS A 76 -1.19 42.97 -0.96
C LYS A 76 -2.51 42.22 -1.19
N ALA A 77 -3.63 42.94 -1.28
CA ALA A 77 -4.94 42.35 -1.50
C ALA A 77 -5.03 41.68 -2.88
N ASP A 78 -4.54 42.35 -3.93
CA ASP A 78 -4.50 41.78 -5.29
C ASP A 78 -3.64 40.51 -5.35
N PHE A 79 -2.50 40.52 -4.66
CA PHE A 79 -1.61 39.37 -4.55
C PHE A 79 -2.28 38.18 -3.85
N ASP A 80 -2.91 38.44 -2.71
CA ASP A 80 -3.60 37.41 -1.93
C ASP A 80 -4.79 36.82 -2.71
N GLU A 81 -5.53 37.66 -3.46
CA GLU A 81 -6.61 37.21 -4.34
C GLU A 81 -6.08 36.36 -5.50
N ARG A 82 -5.00 36.78 -6.15
CA ARG A 82 -4.34 36.03 -7.22
C ARG A 82 -3.84 34.67 -6.74
N LEU A 83 -3.17 34.62 -5.58
CA LEU A 83 -2.74 33.38 -4.96
C LEU A 83 -3.92 32.44 -4.64
N ALA A 84 -5.02 32.99 -4.11
CA ALA A 84 -6.22 32.21 -3.84
C ALA A 84 -6.82 31.64 -5.13
N SER A 85 -6.84 32.42 -6.22
CA SER A 85 -7.29 31.99 -7.54
C SER A 85 -6.43 30.84 -8.08
N PHE A 86 -5.10 30.98 -8.06
CA PHE A 86 -4.19 29.92 -8.52
C PHE A 86 -4.28 28.66 -7.69
N ARG A 87 -4.47 28.78 -6.37
CA ARG A 87 -4.73 27.61 -5.52
C ARG A 87 -6.01 26.87 -5.93
N ARG A 88 -7.09 27.61 -6.17
CA ARG A 88 -8.36 27.00 -6.64
C ARG A 88 -8.20 26.34 -8.00
N GLN A 89 -7.48 26.97 -8.92
CA GLN A 89 -7.20 26.40 -10.25
C GLN A 89 -6.41 25.10 -10.15
N TYR A 90 -5.35 25.09 -9.34
CA TYR A 90 -4.56 23.88 -9.05
C TYR A 90 -5.45 22.74 -8.54
N HIS A 91 -6.25 22.97 -7.48
CA HIS A 91 -7.14 21.93 -6.95
C HIS A 91 -8.17 21.45 -7.97
N THR A 92 -8.71 22.36 -8.78
CA THR A 92 -9.67 22.03 -9.83
C THR A 92 -9.04 21.14 -10.90
N ASN A 93 -7.81 21.46 -11.33
CA ASN A 93 -7.09 20.67 -12.33
C ASN A 93 -6.75 19.28 -11.79
N VAL A 94 -6.27 19.17 -10.55
CA VAL A 94 -5.96 17.88 -9.93
C VAL A 94 -7.23 17.04 -9.76
N ALA A 95 -8.31 17.62 -9.24
CA ALA A 95 -9.59 16.92 -9.08
C ALA A 95 -10.18 16.46 -10.42
N LYS A 96 -10.06 17.29 -11.46
CA LYS A 96 -10.45 16.92 -12.83
C LYS A 96 -9.62 15.74 -13.34
N TYR A 97 -8.30 15.79 -13.20
CA TYR A 97 -7.42 14.70 -13.63
C TYR A 97 -7.74 13.38 -12.91
N VAL A 98 -7.98 13.42 -11.59
CA VAL A 98 -8.38 12.24 -10.80
C VAL A 98 -9.64 11.61 -11.38
N LYS A 99 -10.66 12.42 -11.72
CA LYS A 99 -11.91 11.94 -12.33
C LYS A 99 -11.72 11.44 -13.76
N ASP A 100 -10.99 12.18 -14.59
CA ASP A 100 -10.74 11.84 -16.00
C ASP A 100 -9.98 10.51 -16.11
N GLN A 101 -9.01 10.28 -15.23
CA GLN A 101 -8.23 9.04 -15.14
C GLN A 101 -8.89 7.96 -14.27
N LYS A 102 -10.03 8.29 -13.64
CA LYS A 102 -10.81 7.43 -12.73
C LYS A 102 -9.97 6.84 -11.59
N LEU A 103 -9.01 7.60 -11.07
CA LEU A 103 -8.12 7.15 -9.99
C LEU A 103 -8.88 6.95 -8.67
N ASP A 104 -9.97 7.69 -8.48
CA ASP A 104 -10.88 7.57 -7.34
C ASP A 104 -11.75 6.29 -7.38
N GLN A 105 -11.93 5.71 -8.56
CA GLN A 105 -12.79 4.54 -8.77
C GLN A 105 -12.01 3.24 -9.03
N ARG A 106 -10.77 3.33 -9.52
CA ARG A 106 -9.98 2.16 -9.93
C ARG A 106 -9.20 1.58 -8.76
N THR A 107 -9.30 0.26 -8.62
CA THR A 107 -8.38 -0.54 -7.81
C THR A 107 -7.49 -1.34 -8.74
N PHE A 108 -6.19 -1.09 -8.69
CA PHE A 108 -5.18 -1.79 -9.48
C PHE A 108 -4.74 -3.06 -8.78
N VAL A 109 -4.65 -4.14 -9.54
CA VAL A 109 -4.21 -5.44 -9.03
C VAL A 109 -2.86 -5.78 -9.61
N LEU A 110 -1.87 -5.88 -8.73
CA LEU A 110 -0.50 -6.25 -9.05
C LEU A 110 -0.22 -7.68 -8.61
N ARG A 111 0.61 -8.38 -9.38
CA ARG A 111 1.10 -9.72 -9.06
C ARG A 111 2.60 -9.68 -8.80
N PHE A 112 3.01 -10.26 -7.68
CA PHE A 112 4.40 -10.46 -7.30
C PHE A 112 4.64 -11.95 -7.12
N LYS A 113 5.60 -12.55 -7.82
CA LYS A 113 5.88 -13.99 -7.70
C LYS A 113 6.27 -14.33 -6.27
N ALA A 114 5.59 -15.33 -5.71
CA ALA A 114 5.90 -15.84 -4.38
C ALA A 114 6.99 -16.91 -4.47
N GLN A 115 7.89 -16.89 -3.49
CA GLN A 115 8.94 -17.90 -3.31
C GLN A 115 8.62 -18.71 -2.06
N LEU A 116 8.27 -19.98 -2.26
CA LEU A 116 7.95 -20.90 -1.18
C LEU A 116 9.25 -21.54 -0.65
N ASP A 117 9.66 -21.14 0.55
CA ASP A 117 10.96 -21.49 1.14
C ASP A 117 10.87 -22.83 1.88
N LYS A 118 10.43 -22.82 3.15
CA LYS A 118 10.38 -24.01 4.01
C LYS A 118 9.02 -24.16 4.71
N TYR A 119 8.56 -25.40 4.83
CA TYR A 119 7.45 -25.80 5.71
C TYR A 119 7.98 -26.48 6.97
N THR A 120 7.42 -26.14 8.13
CA THR A 120 7.72 -26.73 9.43
C THR A 120 6.48 -27.47 9.92
N VAL A 121 6.59 -28.79 10.08
CA VAL A 121 5.44 -29.66 10.38
C VAL A 121 4.97 -29.45 11.82
N GLU A 122 5.89 -29.25 12.75
CA GLU A 122 5.64 -29.13 14.19
C GLU A 122 4.78 -27.91 14.53
N THR A 123 4.97 -26.82 13.77
CA THR A 123 4.26 -25.55 13.95
C THR A 123 3.19 -25.31 12.90
N GLU A 124 3.06 -26.21 11.92
CA GLU A 124 2.18 -26.07 10.74
C GLU A 124 2.40 -24.73 10.01
N THR A 125 3.66 -24.29 9.88
CA THR A 125 3.98 -22.99 9.28
C THR A 125 4.77 -23.11 7.99
N TYR A 126 4.49 -22.22 7.04
CA TYR A 126 5.19 -22.08 5.77
C TYR A 126 5.83 -20.69 5.67
N THR A 127 7.14 -20.65 5.47
CA THR A 127 7.93 -19.45 5.20
C THR A 127 7.89 -19.09 3.71
N ILE A 128 7.47 -17.88 3.39
CA ILE A 128 7.24 -17.40 2.03
C ILE A 128 7.89 -16.03 1.84
N ARG A 129 8.50 -15.81 0.68
CA ARG A 129 9.17 -14.55 0.32
C ARG A 129 8.65 -13.99 -0.99
N ALA A 130 8.91 -12.72 -1.24
CA ALA A 130 8.75 -12.09 -2.54
C ALA A 130 9.98 -11.22 -2.80
N SER A 131 10.62 -11.40 -3.96
CA SER A 131 11.84 -10.65 -4.33
C SER A 131 11.60 -9.64 -5.44
N GLU A 132 10.42 -9.67 -6.06
CA GLU A 132 10.08 -8.76 -7.14
C GLU A 132 9.86 -7.34 -6.61
N THR A 133 10.37 -6.39 -7.37
CA THR A 133 10.26 -4.95 -7.09
C THR A 133 9.73 -4.27 -8.33
N LEU A 134 8.90 -3.25 -8.12
CA LEU A 134 8.32 -2.46 -9.17
C LEU A 134 8.88 -1.04 -9.11
N GLU A 135 9.31 -0.49 -10.25
CA GLU A 135 9.81 0.88 -10.28
C GLU A 135 8.68 1.88 -9.98
N ALA A 136 8.97 2.82 -9.09
CA ALA A 136 8.09 3.90 -8.70
C ALA A 136 8.79 5.27 -8.89
N PRO A 137 8.04 6.36 -9.08
CA PRO A 137 8.61 7.70 -9.12
C PRO A 137 9.39 8.01 -7.85
N TYR A 138 10.55 8.66 -7.99
CA TYR A 138 11.36 9.10 -6.86
C TYR A 138 10.89 10.45 -6.32
N ASN A 139 11.22 10.70 -5.05
CA ASN A 139 10.82 11.92 -4.36
C ASN A 139 11.64 13.13 -4.83
N ILE A 140 10.94 14.22 -5.13
CA ILE A 140 11.51 15.56 -5.36
C ILE A 140 10.90 16.54 -4.34
N PRO A 141 11.48 17.74 -4.14
CA PRO A 141 10.97 18.68 -3.14
C PRO A 141 9.49 19.04 -3.29
N THR A 142 9.01 19.18 -4.53
CA THR A 142 7.63 19.60 -4.84
C THR A 142 6.61 18.47 -4.85
N VAL A 143 7.07 17.23 -5.10
CA VAL A 143 6.20 16.06 -5.25
C VAL A 143 6.82 14.83 -4.59
N GLN A 144 6.07 14.23 -3.67
CA GLN A 144 6.44 13.02 -2.97
C GLN A 144 5.57 11.84 -3.42
N CYS A 145 6.20 10.68 -3.67
CA CYS A 145 5.56 9.39 -3.81
C CYS A 145 5.63 8.66 -2.46
N SER A 146 4.49 8.25 -1.93
CA SER A 146 4.42 7.54 -0.65
C SER A 146 3.45 6.38 -0.70
N VAL A 147 3.58 5.46 0.26
CA VAL A 147 2.62 4.38 0.49
C VAL A 147 1.94 4.64 1.84
N SER A 148 0.62 4.50 1.91
CA SER A 148 -0.09 4.63 3.18
C SER A 148 0.41 3.61 4.21
N PRO A 149 0.43 3.92 5.52
CA PRO A 149 0.97 3.02 6.54
C PRO A 149 0.33 1.64 6.49
N ASN A 150 1.15 0.61 6.31
CA ASN A 150 0.73 -0.79 6.28
C ASN A 150 1.97 -1.69 6.53
N PRO A 151 1.79 -2.95 6.95
CA PRO A 151 2.93 -3.80 7.31
C PRO A 151 3.58 -4.53 6.12
N PHE A 152 2.96 -4.57 4.92
CA PHE A 152 3.41 -5.49 3.85
C PHE A 152 3.90 -4.81 2.57
N VAL A 153 3.57 -3.55 2.32
CA VAL A 153 3.89 -2.84 1.08
C VAL A 153 4.70 -1.60 1.44
N ALA A 154 5.85 -1.44 0.82
CA ALA A 154 6.76 -0.34 1.11
C ALA A 154 7.43 0.21 -0.17
N LEU A 155 7.93 1.44 -0.08
CA LEU A 155 8.86 2.02 -1.04
C LEU A 155 10.27 1.93 -0.48
N ALA A 156 11.24 1.63 -1.34
CA ALA A 156 12.65 1.73 -1.04
C ALA A 156 13.32 2.61 -2.10
N ASP A 157 14.13 3.56 -1.64
CA ASP A 157 14.97 4.36 -2.51
C ASP A 157 16.36 3.73 -2.62
N SER A 158 16.91 3.74 -3.84
CA SER A 158 18.25 3.27 -4.12
C SER A 158 18.94 4.18 -5.14
N VAL A 159 20.26 4.15 -5.15
CA VAL A 159 21.07 4.83 -6.17
C VAL A 159 21.75 3.77 -7.02
N ARG A 160 21.45 3.74 -8.32
CA ARG A 160 22.11 2.85 -9.28
C ARG A 160 22.72 3.69 -10.39
N GLN A 161 24.01 3.49 -10.64
CA GLN A 161 24.75 4.20 -11.70
C GLN A 161 24.62 5.74 -11.63
N GLY A 162 24.53 6.30 -10.42
CA GLY A 162 24.37 7.73 -10.19
C GLY A 162 22.92 8.26 -10.28
N TYR A 163 21.95 7.41 -10.67
CA TYR A 163 20.54 7.77 -10.75
C TYR A 163 19.78 7.32 -9.50
N ARG A 164 18.90 8.19 -8.99
CA ARG A 164 17.96 7.85 -7.89
C ARG A 164 16.78 7.07 -8.46
N ILE A 165 16.49 5.92 -7.85
CA ILE A 165 15.39 5.04 -8.23
C ILE A 165 14.59 4.72 -6.98
N SER A 166 13.27 4.90 -7.05
CA SER A 166 12.36 4.39 -6.02
C SER A 166 11.71 3.10 -6.48
N SER A 167 11.45 2.19 -5.55
CA SER A 167 10.89 0.87 -5.88
C SER A 167 9.87 0.41 -4.86
N LEU A 168 8.68 0.10 -5.35
CA LEU A 168 7.61 -0.55 -4.61
C LEU A 168 7.94 -2.04 -4.44
N HIS A 169 7.85 -2.54 -3.22
CA HIS A 169 8.15 -3.93 -2.90
C HIS A 169 7.30 -4.45 -1.75
N LEU A 170 7.27 -5.77 -1.61
CA LEU A 170 6.67 -6.45 -0.48
C LEU A 170 7.65 -6.54 0.69
N ASN A 171 7.29 -5.97 1.83
CA ASN A 171 8.09 -5.90 3.04
C ASN A 171 7.68 -7.01 4.03
N PHE A 172 8.28 -8.19 3.89
CA PHE A 172 7.99 -9.35 4.75
C PHE A 172 9.06 -9.65 5.80
N ARG A 173 10.00 -8.72 6.07
CA ARG A 173 11.26 -8.93 6.81
C ARG A 173 11.22 -10.05 7.89
N PRO A 174 12.07 -11.08 7.78
CA PRO A 174 12.83 -11.54 6.61
C PRO A 174 11.98 -12.37 5.63
N ALA A 175 10.87 -12.92 6.09
CA ALA A 175 9.91 -13.70 5.32
C ALA A 175 8.54 -13.69 6.01
N LEU A 176 7.48 -13.86 5.21
CA LEU A 176 6.13 -14.03 5.71
C LEU A 176 5.97 -15.47 6.18
N THR A 177 5.58 -15.67 7.43
CA THR A 177 5.30 -17.00 7.97
C THR A 177 3.80 -17.17 8.11
N LEU A 178 3.24 -18.13 7.37
CA LEU A 178 1.81 -18.41 7.36
C LEU A 178 1.54 -19.77 7.97
N ARG A 179 0.51 -19.87 8.81
CA ARG A 179 0.04 -21.17 9.29
C ARG A 179 -0.86 -21.82 8.23
N MET A 180 -0.56 -23.06 7.84
CA MET A 180 -1.35 -23.82 6.87
C MET A 180 -1.16 -25.32 7.07
N SER A 181 -2.16 -26.12 6.71
CA SER A 181 -2.06 -27.57 6.85
C SER A 181 -1.03 -28.17 5.89
N LYS A 182 -0.51 -29.35 6.23
CA LYS A 182 0.48 -30.10 5.43
C LYS A 182 0.00 -30.32 4.00
N ASP A 183 -1.27 -30.66 3.80
CA ASP A 183 -1.82 -30.93 2.47
C ASP A 183 -1.91 -29.66 1.61
N VAL A 184 -2.27 -28.53 2.22
CA VAL A 184 -2.27 -27.22 1.54
C VAL A 184 -0.85 -26.79 1.20
N ALA A 185 0.10 -26.97 2.12
CA ALA A 185 1.52 -26.69 1.91
C ALA A 185 2.10 -27.53 0.76
N ALA A 186 1.82 -28.84 0.74
CA ALA A 186 2.28 -29.75 -0.30
C ALA A 186 1.70 -29.36 -1.68
N SER A 187 0.40 -29.05 -1.73
CA SER A 187 -0.28 -28.56 -2.94
C SER A 187 0.26 -27.22 -3.42
N ALA A 188 0.57 -26.28 -2.51
CA ALA A 188 1.18 -25.00 -2.89
C ALA A 188 2.59 -25.21 -3.46
N LYS A 189 3.37 -26.14 -2.88
CA LYS A 189 4.73 -26.44 -3.32
C LYS A 189 4.78 -27.16 -4.67
N SER A 190 3.86 -28.08 -4.97
CA SER A 190 3.77 -28.72 -6.29
C SER A 190 3.49 -27.69 -7.39
N ASP A 191 2.75 -26.64 -7.06
CA ASP A 191 2.32 -25.60 -7.99
C ASP A 191 3.11 -24.29 -7.84
N GLN A 192 4.33 -24.33 -7.29
CA GLN A 192 5.09 -23.15 -6.89
C GLN A 192 5.18 -22.07 -7.99
N ASP A 193 5.31 -22.47 -9.26
CA ASP A 193 5.37 -21.53 -10.39
C ASP A 193 4.07 -20.74 -10.63
N GLY A 194 2.94 -21.25 -10.15
CA GLY A 194 1.65 -20.59 -10.22
C GLY A 194 1.32 -19.73 -9.00
N VAL A 195 2.20 -19.67 -7.98
CA VAL A 195 1.91 -18.99 -6.71
C VAL A 195 2.41 -17.53 -6.73
N PHE A 196 1.49 -16.61 -6.49
CA PHE A 196 1.75 -15.16 -6.51
C PHE A 196 1.11 -14.48 -5.31
N PHE A 197 1.75 -13.42 -4.84
CA PHE A 197 1.08 -12.39 -4.06
C PHE A 197 0.29 -11.49 -5.00
N ARG A 198 -1.00 -11.35 -4.75
CA ARG A 198 -1.89 -10.42 -5.43
C ARG A 198 -2.17 -9.24 -4.52
N ILE A 199 -1.77 -8.04 -4.93
CA ILE A 199 -1.94 -6.81 -4.14
C ILE A 199 -2.96 -5.91 -4.82
N HIS A 200 -3.93 -5.45 -4.05
CA HIS A 200 -4.89 -4.45 -4.48
C HIS A 200 -4.44 -3.08 -3.98
N LEU A 201 -4.26 -2.15 -4.91
CA LEU A 201 -3.72 -0.82 -4.67
C LEU A 201 -4.62 0.21 -5.33
N GLN A 202 -4.94 1.26 -4.59
CA GLN A 202 -5.53 2.47 -5.13
C GLN A 202 -4.44 3.54 -5.26
N VAL A 203 -4.50 4.35 -6.31
CA VAL A 203 -3.64 5.52 -6.47
C VAL A 203 -4.44 6.75 -6.10
N SER A 204 -3.95 7.54 -5.16
CA SER A 204 -4.54 8.81 -4.76
C SER A 204 -3.56 9.95 -5.02
N LEU A 205 -4.09 11.10 -5.45
CA LEU A 205 -3.33 12.34 -5.55
C LEU A 205 -3.80 13.25 -4.42
N ASP A 206 -2.94 13.43 -3.42
CA ASP A 206 -3.18 14.37 -2.33
C ASP A 206 -2.76 15.76 -2.81
N SER A 207 -3.76 16.53 -3.24
CA SER A 207 -3.64 17.98 -3.36
C SER A 207 -3.70 18.56 -1.96
N SER A 208 -2.58 18.49 -1.24
CA SER A 208 -2.50 18.99 0.13
C SER A 208 -2.91 20.47 0.19
N LYS A 209 -3.14 21.02 1.40
CA LYS A 209 -3.42 22.46 1.56
C LYS A 209 -2.30 23.34 1.01
N ASP A 210 -1.09 22.79 0.85
CA ASP A 210 0.06 23.43 0.27
C ASP A 210 0.45 22.77 -1.07
N PRO A 211 0.08 23.36 -2.21
CA PRO A 211 0.43 22.82 -3.52
C PRO A 211 1.95 22.68 -3.76
N ALA A 212 2.79 23.36 -2.98
CA ALA A 212 4.24 23.21 -3.02
C ALA A 212 4.73 21.88 -2.41
N GLN A 213 3.87 21.13 -1.71
CA GLN A 213 4.14 19.81 -1.16
C GLN A 213 3.04 18.82 -1.56
N SER A 214 2.99 18.53 -2.85
CA SER A 214 1.99 17.61 -3.41
C SER A 214 2.40 16.15 -3.22
N ARG A 215 1.44 15.23 -3.10
CA ARG A 215 1.77 13.81 -2.88
C ARG A 215 1.00 12.88 -3.81
N LEU A 216 1.70 11.93 -4.40
CA LEU A 216 1.12 10.72 -4.98
C LEU A 216 1.17 9.65 -3.90
N VAL A 217 0.00 9.17 -3.48
CA VAL A 217 -0.15 8.19 -2.40
C VAL A 217 -0.66 6.88 -2.96
N LEU A 218 0.11 5.82 -2.78
CA LEU A 218 -0.31 4.45 -3.02
C LEU A 218 -1.02 3.93 -1.78
N VAL A 219 -2.26 3.47 -1.93
CA VAL A 219 -3.10 3.00 -0.83
C VAL A 219 -3.37 1.51 -1.01
N PRO A 220 -2.60 0.63 -0.37
CA PRO A 220 -2.90 -0.80 -0.35
C PRO A 220 -4.26 -1.03 0.33
N LYS A 221 -5.03 -1.96 -0.22
CA LYS A 221 -6.38 -2.30 0.29
C LYS A 221 -6.46 -3.74 0.78
N ARG A 222 -5.82 -4.65 0.04
CA ARG A 222 -5.72 -6.06 0.41
C ARG A 222 -4.51 -6.71 -0.25
N ILE A 223 -4.01 -7.76 0.39
CA ILE A 223 -2.99 -8.65 -0.14
C ILE A 223 -3.49 -10.10 -0.03
N LEU A 224 -3.29 -10.87 -1.09
CA LEU A 224 -3.65 -12.29 -1.14
C LEU A 224 -2.45 -13.12 -1.58
N LEU A 225 -2.34 -14.35 -1.09
CA LEU A 225 -1.49 -15.38 -1.67
C LEU A 225 -2.38 -16.33 -2.46
N ILE A 226 -2.17 -16.40 -3.77
CA ILE A 226 -3.04 -17.17 -4.68
C ILE A 226 -2.22 -18.11 -5.57
N ASN A 227 -2.86 -19.18 -6.01
CA ASN A 227 -2.45 -19.97 -7.16
C ASN A 227 -3.24 -19.48 -8.39
N THR A 228 -2.54 -18.87 -9.34
CA THR A 228 -3.13 -18.33 -10.57
C THR A 228 -3.59 -19.42 -11.54
N LYS A 229 -2.99 -20.62 -11.49
CA LYS A 229 -3.35 -21.76 -12.36
C LYS A 229 -4.57 -22.52 -11.80
N ALA A 230 -4.57 -22.79 -10.50
CA ALA A 230 -5.64 -23.55 -9.83
C ALA A 230 -6.79 -22.67 -9.31
N ALA A 231 -6.74 -21.35 -9.52
CA ALA A 231 -7.70 -20.37 -9.01
C ALA A 231 -7.98 -20.50 -7.50
N LYS A 232 -6.96 -20.85 -6.71
CA LYS A 232 -7.05 -21.11 -5.27
C LYS A 232 -6.44 -19.96 -4.48
N THR A 233 -7.11 -19.51 -3.42
CA THR A 233 -6.55 -18.56 -2.45
C THR A 233 -6.02 -19.32 -1.25
N TYR A 234 -4.75 -19.12 -0.92
CA TYR A 234 -4.09 -19.72 0.24
C TYR A 234 -4.12 -18.82 1.46
N TRP A 235 -4.17 -17.50 1.27
CA TRP A 235 -4.16 -16.53 2.35
C TRP A 235 -4.65 -15.17 1.85
N GLU A 236 -5.26 -14.39 2.74
CA GLU A 236 -5.76 -13.04 2.47
C GLU A 236 -5.65 -12.18 3.73
N GLN A 237 -5.35 -10.90 3.53
CA GLN A 237 -5.29 -9.88 4.57
C GLN A 237 -5.73 -8.53 4.02
N ALA A 238 -6.73 -7.92 4.66
CA ALA A 238 -7.12 -6.53 4.43
C ALA A 238 -6.10 -5.57 5.06
N LEU A 239 -5.87 -4.41 4.43
CA LEU A 239 -4.85 -3.42 4.76
C LEU A 239 -5.42 -2.04 5.04
#